data_AF-A0A7W5ELQ4-F1
#
_entry.id   AF-A0A7W5ELQ4-F1
#
_cell.length_a   1.000
_cell.length_b   1.000
_cell.length_c   1.000
_cell.angle_alpha   90.00
_cell.angle_beta   90.00
_cell.angle_gamma   90.00
#
_symmetry.space_group_name_H-M   'P 1'
#
loop_
_entity.id
_entity.type
_entity.pdbx_description
1 polymer ?
#
loop_
_entity_poly.entity_id
_entity_poly.type
_entity_poly.pdbx_seq_one_letter_code
_entity_poly.pdbx_strand_id
1 'polypeptide(L)'
;MNSLASQTADNGVTREDGRYALPATTQIELPTGYRPSADEEYMNPRHLAYFRNKLRDWRDQLVEESRQTMDNLREEVRDVGDEAERATRETENSLELRTRDRYRKLISKIDKALRRIEEGRYGYCEETDEEIGVDRLDARPIATLSLDAQERREHLQKQMGD
;
A
#
# COMPACT_ATOMS: atom_id res chain seq x y z
N MET A 1 -20.84 28.05 15.96
CA MET A 1 -20.69 26.58 16.01
C MET A 1 -21.45 26.02 14.82
N ASN A 2 -20.82 25.99 13.63
CA ASN A 2 -21.46 25.44 12.43
C ASN A 2 -21.18 23.94 12.40
N SER A 3 -22.22 23.14 12.61
CA SER A 3 -22.23 21.72 12.34
C SER A 3 -22.15 21.52 10.83
N LEU A 4 -20.99 21.04 10.35
CA LEU A 4 -20.83 20.60 8.96
C LEU A 4 -21.57 19.29 8.79
N ALA A 5 -22.62 19.31 7.97
CA ALA A 5 -23.45 18.15 7.70
C ALA A 5 -22.64 17.06 6.98
N SER A 6 -22.62 15.85 7.56
CA SER A 6 -22.17 14.63 6.88
C SER A 6 -23.08 14.40 5.68
N GLN A 7 -22.51 14.43 4.47
CA GLN A 7 -23.24 14.13 3.24
C GLN A 7 -22.89 12.70 2.82
N THR A 8 -23.85 11.79 2.97
CA THR A 8 -23.75 10.43 2.42
C THR A 8 -24.22 10.47 0.97
N ALA A 9 -23.33 10.20 0.02
CA ALA A 9 -23.73 10.00 -1.37
C ALA A 9 -24.35 8.61 -1.53
N ASP A 10 -25.31 8.47 -2.46
CA ASP A 10 -26.14 7.28 -2.73
C ASP A 10 -25.37 5.95 -2.94
N ASN A 11 -24.04 6.02 -3.08
CA ASN A 11 -23.13 4.88 -3.27
C ASN A 11 -22.37 4.43 -2.00
N GLY A 12 -22.74 4.94 -0.82
CA GLY A 12 -22.09 4.60 0.46
C GLY A 12 -20.75 5.31 0.71
N VAL A 13 -20.30 6.16 -0.20
CA VAL A 13 -19.16 7.06 0.01
C VAL A 13 -19.57 8.14 1.02
N THR A 14 -18.74 8.36 2.04
CA THR A 14 -18.95 9.41 3.02
C THR A 14 -17.96 10.55 2.80
N ARG A 15 -18.43 11.78 3.04
CA ARG A 15 -17.58 12.98 3.07
C ARG A 15 -17.72 13.66 4.42
N GLU A 16 -16.61 13.78 5.14
CA GLU A 16 -16.52 14.44 6.45
C GLU A 16 -15.31 15.38 6.44
N ASP A 17 -15.50 16.63 6.88
CA ASP A 17 -14.45 17.66 6.91
C ASP A 17 -13.65 17.82 5.61
N GLY A 18 -14.33 17.62 4.47
CA GLY A 18 -13.70 17.73 3.14
C GLY A 18 -12.94 16.47 2.68
N ARG A 19 -12.89 15.42 3.49
CA ARG A 19 -12.22 14.15 3.17
C ARG A 19 -13.23 13.09 2.74
N TYR A 20 -12.89 12.35 1.70
CA TYR A 20 -13.69 11.23 1.24
C TYR A 20 -13.21 9.94 1.89
N ALA A 21 -14.16 9.16 2.41
CA ALA A 21 -13.96 7.79 2.85
C ALA A 21 -14.69 6.85 1.90
N LEU A 22 -13.99 5.80 1.47
CA LEU A 22 -14.51 4.83 0.50
C LEU A 22 -14.60 3.45 1.15
N PRO A 23 -15.81 3.01 1.58
CA PRO A 23 -15.98 1.69 2.18
C PRO A 23 -15.52 0.55 1.26
N ALA A 24 -15.09 -0.55 1.87
CA ALA A 24 -14.62 -1.73 1.15
C ALA A 24 -15.68 -2.33 0.19
N THR A 25 -16.96 -2.15 0.52
CA THR A 25 -18.13 -2.65 -0.20
C THR A 25 -18.52 -1.79 -1.40
N THR A 26 -18.11 -0.52 -1.43
CA THR A 26 -18.49 0.40 -2.52
C THR A 26 -17.64 0.15 -3.76
N GLN A 27 -18.27 -0.12 -4.90
CA GLN A 27 -17.60 -0.16 -6.20
C GLN A 27 -17.81 1.14 -6.97
N ILE A 28 -16.74 1.61 -7.61
CA ILE A 28 -16.75 2.80 -8.47
C ILE A 28 -16.13 2.37 -9.79
N GLU A 29 -16.89 2.49 -10.86
CA GLU A 29 -16.39 2.21 -12.20
C GLU A 29 -15.48 3.35 -12.66
N LEU A 30 -14.28 2.99 -13.12
CA LEU A 30 -13.31 3.93 -13.65
C LEU A 30 -13.31 3.88 -15.17
N PRO A 31 -13.21 5.04 -15.85
CA PRO A 31 -12.98 5.06 -17.30
C PRO A 31 -11.72 4.26 -17.67
N THR A 32 -11.72 3.66 -18.86
CA THR A 32 -10.54 2.94 -19.36
C THR A 32 -9.33 3.87 -19.43
N GLY A 33 -8.22 3.45 -18.81
CA GLY A 33 -6.99 4.25 -18.77
C GLY A 33 -7.02 5.42 -17.78
N TYR A 34 -8.00 5.49 -16.88
CA TYR A 34 -8.07 6.53 -15.87
C TYR A 34 -6.81 6.55 -14.99
N ARG A 35 -6.26 7.75 -14.80
CA ARG A 35 -5.19 8.05 -13.85
C ARG A 35 -5.55 9.33 -13.09
N PRO A 36 -5.37 9.36 -11.75
CA PRO A 36 -5.54 10.56 -10.95
C PRO A 36 -4.72 11.73 -11.49
N SER A 37 -5.31 12.93 -11.53
CA SER A 37 -4.60 14.16 -11.89
C SER A 37 -4.79 15.23 -10.81
N ALA A 38 -3.88 16.20 -10.77
CA ALA A 38 -3.96 17.33 -9.85
C ALA A 38 -5.10 18.33 -10.21
N ASP A 39 -5.70 18.20 -11.39
CA ASP A 39 -6.79 19.07 -11.85
C ASP A 39 -8.16 18.63 -11.30
N GLU A 40 -8.26 17.44 -10.71
CA GLU A 40 -9.46 16.93 -10.07
C GLU A 40 -9.44 17.19 -8.55
N GLU A 41 -10.61 17.20 -7.91
CA GLU A 41 -10.70 17.31 -6.44
C GLU A 41 -9.83 16.23 -5.78
N TYR A 42 -8.98 16.65 -4.84
CA TYR A 42 -8.02 15.78 -4.19
C TYR A 42 -8.71 14.63 -3.45
N MET A 43 -8.19 13.41 -3.63
CA MET A 43 -8.76 12.17 -3.08
C MET A 43 -10.28 12.02 -3.27
N ASN A 44 -10.81 12.51 -4.40
CA ASN A 44 -12.19 12.23 -4.78
C ASN A 44 -12.46 10.71 -4.91
N PRO A 45 -13.73 10.28 -5.02
CA PRO A 45 -14.07 8.86 -5.04
C PRO A 45 -13.40 8.07 -6.18
N ARG A 46 -13.13 8.68 -7.34
CA ARG A 46 -12.42 8.05 -8.47
C ARG A 46 -10.93 7.89 -8.16
N HIS A 47 -10.29 8.88 -7.54
CA HIS A 47 -8.92 8.76 -7.02
C HIS A 47 -8.78 7.60 -6.04
N LEU A 48 -9.66 7.54 -5.03
CA LEU A 48 -9.63 6.48 -4.02
C LEU A 48 -9.87 5.10 -4.62
N ALA A 49 -10.79 4.97 -5.58
CA ALA A 49 -11.03 3.73 -6.29
C ALA A 49 -9.82 3.27 -7.10
N TYR A 50 -9.13 4.20 -7.77
CA TYR A 50 -7.89 3.91 -8.50
C TYR A 50 -6.81 3.36 -7.57
N PHE A 51 -6.50 4.07 -6.48
CA PHE A 51 -5.47 3.63 -5.53
C PHE A 51 -5.84 2.33 -4.82
N ARG A 52 -7.12 2.14 -4.49
CA ARG A 52 -7.61 0.87 -3.93
C ARG A 52 -7.39 -0.30 -4.86
N ASN A 53 -7.71 -0.16 -6.15
CA ASN A 53 -7.50 -1.21 -7.14
C ASN A 53 -6.00 -1.51 -7.27
N LYS A 54 -5.17 -0.48 -7.43
CA LYS A 54 -3.71 -0.61 -7.49
C LYS A 54 -3.11 -1.31 -6.27
N LEU A 55 -3.59 -0.97 -5.07
CA LEU A 55 -3.16 -1.62 -3.82
C LEU A 55 -3.62 -3.08 -3.74
N ARG A 56 -4.86 -3.39 -4.14
CA ARG A 56 -5.38 -4.77 -4.16
C ARG A 56 -4.62 -5.64 -5.15
N ASP A 57 -4.42 -5.16 -6.37
CA ASP A 57 -3.67 -5.87 -7.40
C ASP A 57 -2.23 -6.16 -6.93
N TRP A 58 -1.58 -5.16 -6.34
CA TRP A 58 -0.24 -5.34 -5.79
C TRP A 58 -0.18 -6.34 -4.63
N ARG A 59 -1.17 -6.29 -3.72
CA ARG A 59 -1.27 -7.28 -2.63
C ARG A 59 -1.43 -8.69 -3.19
N ASP A 60 -2.31 -8.87 -4.17
CA ASP A 60 -2.62 -10.18 -4.73
C ASP A 60 -1.42 -10.75 -5.50
N GLN A 61 -0.65 -9.90 -6.20
CA GLN A 61 0.65 -10.27 -6.77
C GLN A 61 1.64 -10.77 -5.71
N LEU A 62 1.81 -10.04 -4.60
CA LEU A 62 2.73 -10.44 -3.53
C LEU A 62 2.30 -11.75 -2.84
N VAL A 63 0.99 -11.97 -2.69
CA VAL A 63 0.45 -13.22 -2.15
C VAL A 63 0.75 -14.37 -3.09
N GLU A 64 0.57 -14.19 -4.39
CA GLU A 64 0.83 -15.23 -5.38
C GLU A 64 2.32 -15.54 -5.50
N GLU A 65 3.19 -14.53 -5.56
CA GLU A 65 4.64 -14.72 -5.51
C GLU A 65 5.06 -15.48 -4.24
N SER A 66 4.49 -15.12 -3.08
CA SER A 66 4.78 -15.82 -1.83
C SER A 66 4.31 -17.28 -1.84
N ARG A 67 3.24 -17.62 -2.58
CA ARG A 67 2.77 -19.01 -2.72
C ARG A 67 3.70 -19.79 -3.63
N GLN A 68 4.08 -19.22 -4.77
CA GLN A 68 5.02 -19.86 -5.70
C GLN A 68 6.36 -20.17 -5.03
N THR A 69 6.93 -19.22 -4.27
CA THR A 69 8.15 -19.47 -3.49
C THR A 69 7.97 -20.64 -2.52
N MET A 70 6.82 -20.74 -1.84
CA MET A 70 6.57 -21.84 -0.91
C MET A 70 6.48 -23.20 -1.60
N ASP A 71 5.93 -23.25 -2.82
CA ASP A 71 5.83 -24.49 -3.57
C ASP A 71 7.19 -24.90 -4.15
N ASN A 72 8.01 -23.96 -4.61
CA ASN A 72 9.41 -24.22 -5.01
C ASN A 72 10.22 -24.80 -3.84
N LEU A 73 10.18 -24.16 -2.67
CA LEU A 73 10.87 -24.66 -1.46
C LEU A 73 10.44 -26.09 -1.09
N ARG A 74 9.16 -26.45 -1.30
CA ARG A 74 8.66 -27.80 -1.01
C ARG A 74 9.15 -28.83 -2.01
N GLU A 75 9.30 -28.43 -3.28
CA GLU A 75 9.82 -29.29 -4.34
C GLU A 75 11.31 -29.56 -4.12
N GLU A 76 12.09 -28.53 -3.81
CA GLU A 76 13.53 -28.65 -3.53
C GLU A 76 13.83 -29.54 -2.31
N VAL A 77 13.00 -29.48 -1.26
CA VAL A 77 13.15 -30.36 -0.09
C VAL A 77 12.91 -31.84 -0.43
N ARG A 78 12.13 -32.14 -1.48
CA ARG A 78 11.86 -33.51 -1.93
C ARG A 78 12.97 -34.06 -2.83
N ASP A 79 13.78 -33.20 -3.43
CA ASP A 79 14.91 -33.58 -4.28
C ASP A 79 16.15 -33.86 -3.42
N VAL A 80 16.43 -35.14 -3.18
CA VAL A 80 17.60 -35.58 -2.40
C VAL A 80 18.82 -35.57 -3.31
N GLY A 81 19.38 -34.37 -3.53
CA GLY A 81 20.63 -34.22 -4.27
C GLY A 81 21.88 -34.56 -3.46
N ASP A 82 23.02 -34.59 -4.16
CA ASP A 82 24.31 -34.94 -3.57
C ASP A 82 24.79 -33.88 -2.55
N GLU A 83 25.67 -34.31 -1.64
CA GLU A 83 26.12 -33.53 -0.47
C GLU A 83 26.77 -32.18 -0.82
N ALA A 84 27.39 -32.07 -2.00
CA ALA A 84 27.98 -30.83 -2.52
C ALA A 84 26.92 -29.76 -2.88
N GLU A 85 25.73 -30.18 -3.30
CA GLU A 85 24.65 -29.27 -3.72
C GLU A 85 23.83 -28.75 -2.52
N ARG A 86 23.92 -29.43 -1.37
CA ARG A 86 23.18 -29.08 -0.15
C ARG A 86 23.47 -27.66 0.35
N ALA A 87 24.73 -27.25 0.36
CA ALA A 87 25.14 -25.94 0.87
C ALA A 87 24.62 -24.77 0.02
N THR A 88 24.60 -24.94 -1.31
CA THR A 88 24.05 -23.94 -2.24
C THR A 88 22.55 -23.77 -2.03
N ARG A 89 21.79 -24.88 -2.02
CA ARG A 89 20.34 -24.86 -1.79
C ARG A 89 19.97 -24.22 -0.46
N GLU A 90 20.69 -24.52 0.62
CA GLU A 90 20.40 -23.92 1.93
C GLU A 90 20.55 -22.39 1.90
N THR A 91 21.55 -21.89 1.16
CA THR A 91 21.77 -20.46 0.99
C THR A 91 20.65 -19.81 0.18
N GLU A 92 20.21 -20.46 -0.91
CA GLU A 92 19.09 -20.01 -1.75
C GLU A 92 17.78 -20.00 -0.96
N ASN A 93 17.47 -21.08 -0.23
CA ASN A 93 16.31 -21.18 0.64
C ASN A 93 16.29 -20.08 1.71
N SER A 94 17.44 -19.79 2.32
CA SER A 94 17.58 -18.71 3.30
C SER A 94 17.25 -17.34 2.69
N LEU A 95 17.67 -17.10 1.44
CA LEU A 95 17.34 -15.88 0.72
C LEU A 95 15.84 -15.79 0.40
N GLU A 96 15.23 -16.87 -0.07
CA GLU A 96 13.80 -16.94 -0.37
C GLU A 96 12.94 -16.68 0.87
N LEU A 97 13.29 -17.29 2.01
CA LEU A 97 12.61 -17.07 3.29
C LEU A 97 12.68 -15.60 3.73
N ARG A 98 13.81 -14.92 3.52
CA ARG A 98 13.96 -13.48 3.81
C ARG A 98 13.10 -12.62 2.89
N THR A 99 13.04 -12.94 1.60
CA THR A 99 12.17 -12.26 0.64
C THR A 99 10.70 -12.40 1.03
N ARG A 100 10.27 -13.60 1.45
CA ARG A 100 8.91 -13.83 1.94
C ARG A 100 8.56 -13.00 3.17
N ASP A 101 9.47 -12.85 4.13
CA ASP A 101 9.23 -11.99 5.30
C ASP A 101 9.08 -10.51 4.90
N ARG A 102 9.82 -10.05 3.87
CA ARG A 102 9.63 -8.71 3.30
C ARG A 102 8.26 -8.56 2.65
N TYR A 103 7.81 -9.54 1.88
CA TYR A 103 6.47 -9.53 1.28
C TYR A 103 5.37 -9.49 2.32
N ARG A 104 5.47 -10.30 3.38
CA ARG A 104 4.53 -10.27 4.51
C ARG A 104 4.45 -8.88 5.16
N LYS A 105 5.60 -8.23 5.40
CA LYS A 105 5.65 -6.86 5.94
C LYS A 105 5.05 -5.84 4.98
N LEU A 106 5.24 -6.03 3.68
CA LEU A 106 4.71 -5.17 2.63
C LEU A 106 3.19 -5.29 2.48
N ILE A 107 2.67 -6.52 2.48
CA ILE A 107 1.23 -6.82 2.53
C ILE A 107 0.58 -6.12 3.73
N SER A 108 1.19 -6.21 4.91
CA SER A 108 0.67 -5.52 6.10
C SER A 108 0.63 -3.98 5.93
N LYS A 109 1.57 -3.39 5.19
CA LYS A 109 1.51 -1.95 4.85
C LYS A 109 0.41 -1.62 3.85
N ILE A 110 0.19 -2.50 2.87
CA ILE A 110 -0.90 -2.37 1.89
C ILE A 110 -2.26 -2.45 2.59
N ASP A 111 -2.45 -3.40 3.49
CA ASP A 111 -3.70 -3.55 4.26
C ASP A 111 -3.99 -2.31 5.12
N LYS A 112 -2.94 -1.70 5.70
CA LYS A 112 -3.08 -0.41 6.40
C LYS A 112 -3.47 0.71 5.45
N ALA A 113 -2.87 0.79 4.27
CA ALA A 113 -3.23 1.79 3.27
C ALA A 113 -4.70 1.64 2.80
N LEU A 114 -5.15 0.41 2.57
CA LEU A 114 -6.56 0.11 2.25
C LEU A 114 -7.50 0.55 3.38
N ARG A 115 -7.17 0.24 4.63
CA ARG A 115 -7.95 0.71 5.79
C ARG A 115 -8.00 2.24 5.87
N ARG A 116 -6.90 2.93 5.56
CA ARG A 116 -6.88 4.40 5.52
C ARG A 116 -7.80 4.97 4.44
N ILE A 117 -8.03 4.26 3.34
CA ILE A 117 -9.02 4.65 2.31
C ILE A 117 -10.43 4.57 2.89
N GLU A 118 -10.72 3.50 3.63
CA GLU A 118 -12.02 3.29 4.28
C GLU A 118 -12.30 4.32 5.37
N GLU A 119 -11.26 4.79 6.05
CA GLU A 119 -11.36 5.79 7.13
C GLU A 119 -11.25 7.24 6.63
N GLY A 120 -11.08 7.47 5.32
CA GLY A 120 -10.91 8.81 4.75
C GLY A 120 -9.61 9.51 5.13
N ARG A 121 -8.60 8.74 5.55
CA ARG A 121 -7.26 9.24 5.92
C ARG A 121 -6.22 9.03 4.83
N TYR A 122 -6.54 8.32 3.77
CA TYR A 122 -5.61 8.07 2.66
C TYR A 122 -5.29 9.36 1.91
N GLY A 123 -4.04 9.49 1.47
CA GLY A 123 -3.54 10.70 0.81
C GLY A 123 -2.97 11.75 1.77
N TYR A 124 -3.31 11.74 3.05
CA TYR A 124 -2.81 12.76 3.99
C TYR A 124 -1.58 12.29 4.77
N CYS A 125 -0.71 13.20 5.16
CA CYS A 125 0.48 12.91 5.96
C CYS A 125 0.07 12.50 7.39
N GLU A 126 0.59 11.39 7.91
CA GLU A 126 0.30 10.95 9.29
C GLU A 126 0.89 11.88 10.36
N GLU A 127 1.88 12.70 10.01
CA GLU A 127 2.58 13.60 10.95
C GLU A 127 2.07 15.04 10.89
N THR A 128 1.75 15.55 9.69
CA THR A 128 1.36 16.95 9.48
C THR A 128 -0.07 17.14 9.00
N ASP A 129 -0.76 16.06 8.64
CA ASP A 129 -2.09 16.07 8.05
C ASP A 129 -2.20 16.76 6.66
N GLU A 130 -1.06 17.18 6.10
CA GLU A 130 -0.94 17.78 4.77
C GLU A 130 -1.15 16.76 3.64
N GLU A 131 -1.53 17.23 2.45
CA GLU A 131 -1.69 16.39 1.27
C GLU A 131 -0.36 15.77 0.82
N ILE A 132 -0.39 14.47 0.53
CA ILE A 132 0.69 13.77 -0.15
C ILE A 132 0.42 13.88 -1.64
N GLY A 133 1.40 14.40 -2.39
CA GLY A 133 1.27 14.58 -3.84
C GLY A 133 0.80 13.32 -4.57
N VAL A 134 -0.14 13.50 -5.50
CA VAL A 134 -0.77 12.40 -6.27
C VAL A 134 0.28 11.57 -7.01
N ASP A 135 1.24 12.21 -7.68
CA ASP A 135 2.33 11.53 -8.38
C ASP A 135 3.18 10.66 -7.44
N ARG A 136 3.38 11.11 -6.21
CA ARG A 136 4.11 10.36 -5.20
C ARG A 136 3.34 9.13 -4.75
N LEU A 137 2.03 9.25 -4.52
CA LEU A 137 1.18 8.11 -4.21
C LEU A 137 1.08 7.14 -5.38
N ASP A 138 1.09 7.65 -6.61
CA ASP A 138 1.08 6.79 -7.80
C ASP A 138 2.40 6.02 -7.95
N ALA A 139 3.54 6.64 -7.63
CA ALA A 139 4.82 5.94 -7.56
C ALA A 139 4.89 4.98 -6.35
N ARG A 140 4.35 5.38 -5.19
CA ARG A 140 4.43 4.62 -3.94
C ARG A 140 3.11 4.72 -3.15
N PRO A 141 2.13 3.85 -3.41
CA PRO A 141 0.77 3.99 -2.88
C PRO A 141 0.64 3.67 -1.38
N ILE A 142 1.70 3.15 -0.75
CA ILE A 142 1.78 2.89 0.70
C ILE A 142 2.44 4.03 1.48
N ALA A 143 2.80 5.13 0.81
CA ALA A 143 3.52 6.21 1.47
C ALA A 143 2.59 6.95 2.45
N THR A 144 3.07 7.16 3.68
CA THR A 144 2.25 7.69 4.78
C THR A 144 2.60 9.12 5.19
N LEU A 145 3.74 9.64 4.73
CA LEU A 145 4.25 10.97 5.03
C LEU A 145 4.32 11.84 3.78
N SER A 146 4.21 13.16 3.90
CA SER A 146 4.56 14.12 2.83
C SER A 146 6.07 14.10 2.53
N LEU A 147 6.52 14.78 1.48
CA LEU A 147 7.96 14.89 1.17
C LEU A 147 8.69 15.62 2.31
N ASP A 148 8.19 16.77 2.72
CA ASP A 148 8.78 17.59 3.79
C ASP A 148 8.82 16.86 5.13
N ALA A 149 7.78 16.09 5.48
CA ALA A 149 7.77 15.27 6.67
C ALA A 149 8.79 14.12 6.59
N GLN A 150 8.90 13.47 5.42
CA GLN A 150 9.90 12.44 5.17
C GLN A 150 11.33 13.00 5.32
N GLU A 151 11.62 14.16 4.73
CA GLU A 151 12.93 14.81 4.82
C GLU A 151 13.30 15.16 6.27
N ARG A 152 12.36 15.77 7.02
CA ARG A 152 12.58 16.08 8.44
C ARG A 152 12.89 14.83 9.26
N ARG A 153 12.16 13.74 9.03
CA ARG A 153 12.38 12.47 9.72
C ARG A 153 13.74 11.87 9.41
N GLU A 154 14.17 11.91 8.16
CA GLU A 154 15.50 11.44 7.74
C GLU A 154 16.62 12.30 8.33
N HIS A 155 16.43 13.62 8.40
CA HIS A 155 17.36 14.53 9.07
C HIS A 155 17.52 14.21 10.57
N LEU A 156 16.41 14.01 11.29
CA LEU A 156 16.43 13.65 12.71
C LEU A 156 17.08 12.29 12.94
N GLN A 157 16.78 11.30 12.10
CA GLN A 157 17.36 9.97 12.20
C GLN A 157 18.89 9.99 12.01
N LYS A 158 19.40 10.83 11.10
CA LYS A 158 20.85 11.02 10.92
C LYS A 158 21.50 11.66 12.16
N GLN A 159 20.84 12.61 12.81
CA GLN A 159 21.37 13.28 14.01
C GLN A 159 21.36 12.38 15.26
N MET A 160 20.44 11.42 15.34
CA MET A 160 20.33 10.47 16.47
C MET A 160 21.11 9.17 16.24
N GLY A 161 21.66 8.97 15.03
CA GLY A 161 22.29 7.73 14.58
C GLY A 161 23.82 7.73 14.62
N ASP A 162 24.45 8.79 15.15
CA ASP A 162 25.89 8.89 15.48
C ASP A 162 26.10 8.84 17.00
#